data_AF-A0A377LPS9-F1
#
_entry.id   AF-A0A377LPS9-F1
#
_cell.length_a   1.000
_cell.length_b   1.000
_cell.length_c   1.000
_cell.angle_alpha   90.00
_cell.angle_beta   90.00
_cell.angle_gamma   90.00
#
_symmetry.space_group_name_H-M   'P 1'
#
loop_
_entity.id
_entity.type
_entity.pdbx_description
1 polymer ?
#
loop_
_entity_poly.entity_id
_entity_poly.type
_entity_poly.pdbx_seq_one_letter_code
_entity_poly.pdbx_strand_id
1 'polypeptide(L)'
;MNNGWDEFSIPKEVARALIAMHVKRGDSIYFVTGRSQTKTETVSKTLQDDFLIPAASMNPVIFAGDKPGQNTKTQWLEQKHIKVFYGDSDNDISAARDVGARGIRVLRASNSTYRPLPMAGKFGEEVIVNSEY
;
A
#
# COMPACT_ATOMS: atom_id res chain seq x y z
N MET A 1 15.76 9.13 -10.19
CA MET A 1 14.53 9.95 -10.35
C MET A 1 13.36 8.98 -10.31
N ASN A 2 12.41 9.14 -9.37
CA ASN A 2 11.24 8.26 -9.24
C ASN A 2 10.02 8.74 -10.06
N ASN A 3 10.09 9.92 -10.69
CA ASN A 3 8.96 10.48 -11.41
C ASN A 3 8.84 9.87 -12.81
N GLY A 4 7.61 9.50 -13.20
CA GLY A 4 7.26 9.04 -14.55
C GLY A 4 7.26 7.53 -14.78
N TRP A 5 7.99 6.74 -13.98
CA TRP A 5 8.00 5.28 -14.16
C TRP A 5 6.68 4.60 -13.78
N ASP A 6 5.85 5.28 -12.98
CA ASP A 6 4.55 4.78 -12.58
C ASP A 6 3.55 4.70 -13.76
N GLU A 7 3.82 5.37 -14.88
CA GLU A 7 3.03 5.23 -16.12
C GLU A 7 3.10 3.81 -16.72
N PHE A 8 4.12 3.04 -16.37
CA PHE A 8 4.29 1.64 -16.79
C PHE A 8 3.85 0.64 -15.72
N SER A 9 3.38 1.12 -14.57
CA SER A 9 2.87 0.24 -13.51
C SER A 9 1.51 -0.30 -13.90
N ILE A 10 1.30 -1.59 -13.67
CA ILE A 10 0.03 -2.26 -13.98
C ILE A 10 -0.82 -2.27 -12.70
N PRO A 11 -2.01 -1.62 -12.68
CA PRO A 11 -2.88 -1.64 -11.53
C PRO A 11 -3.40 -3.06 -11.27
N LYS A 12 -3.38 -3.48 -10.01
CA LYS A 12 -3.87 -4.80 -9.61
C LYS A 12 -5.38 -4.83 -9.47
N GLU A 13 -6.03 -5.89 -9.96
CA GLU A 13 -7.48 -6.04 -9.89
C GLU A 13 -7.99 -6.13 -8.45
N VAL A 14 -7.23 -6.78 -7.56
CA VAL A 14 -7.56 -6.80 -6.12
C VAL A 14 -7.58 -5.39 -5.52
N ALA A 15 -6.68 -4.50 -5.95
CA ALA A 15 -6.64 -3.13 -5.46
C ALA A 15 -7.84 -2.33 -5.95
N ARG A 16 -8.28 -2.52 -7.20
CA ARG A 16 -9.52 -1.93 -7.73
C ARG A 16 -10.71 -2.30 -6.86
N ALA A 17 -10.87 -3.59 -6.53
CA ALA A 17 -11.96 -4.09 -5.71
C ALA A 17 -11.92 -3.54 -4.27
N LEU A 18 -10.74 -3.53 -3.63
CA LEU A 18 -10.57 -3.02 -2.26
C LEU A 18 -10.86 -1.51 -2.18
N ILE A 19 -10.31 -0.74 -3.13
CA ILE A 19 -10.50 0.72 -3.16
C ILE A 19 -11.98 1.05 -3.39
N ALA A 20 -12.63 0.41 -4.37
CA ALA A 20 -14.06 0.61 -4.61
C ALA A 20 -14.91 0.28 -3.38
N MET A 21 -14.56 -0.78 -2.66
CA MET A 21 -15.23 -1.17 -1.41
C MET A 21 -15.05 -0.12 -0.30
N HIS A 22 -13.84 0.39 -0.10
CA HIS A 22 -13.56 1.45 0.89
C HIS A 22 -14.22 2.79 0.52
N VAL A 23 -14.23 3.16 -0.77
CA VAL A 23 -14.98 4.34 -1.26
C VAL A 23 -16.47 4.19 -0.95
N LYS A 24 -17.07 3.02 -1.24
CA LYS A 24 -18.49 2.76 -0.94
C LYS A 24 -18.82 2.87 0.56
N ARG A 25 -17.87 2.54 1.43
CA ARG A 25 -18.01 2.67 2.89
C ARG A 25 -17.85 4.12 3.38
N GLY A 26 -17.34 5.02 2.55
CA GLY A 26 -16.98 6.38 2.96
C GLY A 26 -15.70 6.44 3.79
N ASP A 27 -14.82 5.44 3.66
CA ASP A 27 -13.54 5.42 4.38
C ASP A 27 -12.54 6.41 3.77
N SER A 28 -11.67 7.00 4.60
CA SER A 28 -10.52 7.77 4.12
C SER A 28 -9.41 6.84 3.64
N ILE A 29 -8.91 7.05 2.42
CA ILE A 29 -7.92 6.18 1.79
C ILE A 29 -6.54 6.86 1.80
N TYR A 30 -5.54 6.14 2.32
CA TYR A 30 -4.14 6.58 2.34
C TYR A 30 -3.24 5.54 1.67
N PHE A 31 -2.19 6.02 1.02
CA PHE A 31 -1.13 5.19 0.47
C PHE A 31 0.19 5.49 1.19
N VAL A 32 0.80 4.46 1.79
CA VAL A 32 2.06 4.59 2.55
C VAL A 32 3.12 3.71 1.91
N THR A 33 4.09 4.34 1.25
CA THR A 33 5.13 3.66 0.47
C THR A 33 6.51 3.79 1.11
N GLY A 34 7.33 2.75 0.98
CA GLY A 34 8.75 2.78 1.36
C GLY A 34 9.64 3.51 0.35
N ARG A 35 9.08 3.98 -0.77
CA ARG A 35 9.83 4.79 -1.74
C ARG A 35 10.29 6.10 -1.08
N SER A 36 11.50 6.54 -1.40
CA SER A 36 12.03 7.83 -0.96
C SER A 36 11.26 9.00 -1.58
N GLN A 37 11.01 10.03 -0.78
CA GLN A 37 10.39 11.27 -1.24
C GLN A 37 11.27 11.99 -2.26
N THR A 38 10.63 12.59 -3.26
CA THR A 38 11.25 13.44 -4.28
C THR A 38 10.69 14.87 -4.19
N LYS A 39 11.34 15.84 -4.87
CA LYS A 39 10.91 17.25 -4.86
C LYS A 39 9.48 17.43 -5.39
N THR A 40 9.11 16.62 -6.37
CA THR A 40 7.77 16.51 -6.96
C THR A 40 7.44 15.04 -7.11
N GLU A 41 6.16 14.68 -7.17
CA GLU A 41 5.68 13.31 -7.36
C GLU A 41 4.40 13.30 -8.19
N THR A 42 4.18 12.24 -8.98
CA THR A 42 2.98 12.04 -9.81
C THR A 42 2.18 10.81 -9.39
N VAL A 43 2.63 10.08 -8.37
CA VAL A 43 2.06 8.82 -7.92
C VAL A 43 0.66 9.03 -7.37
N SER A 44 0.44 10.11 -6.61
CA SER A 44 -0.91 10.46 -6.14
C SER A 44 -1.89 10.61 -7.30
N LYS A 45 -1.47 11.27 -8.40
CA LYS A 45 -2.32 11.41 -9.58
C LYS A 45 -2.55 10.08 -10.29
N THR A 46 -1.49 9.29 -10.51
CA THR A 46 -1.61 7.95 -11.12
C THR A 46 -2.58 7.06 -10.34
N LEU A 47 -2.45 6.98 -9.02
CA LEU A 47 -3.34 6.17 -8.18
C LEU A 47 -4.79 6.66 -8.24
N GLN A 48 -5.00 7.97 -8.23
CA GLN A 48 -6.34 8.54 -8.33
C GLN A 48 -7.00 8.20 -9.67
N ASP A 49 -6.27 8.38 -10.77
CA ASP A 49 -6.76 8.16 -12.13
C ASP A 49 -6.98 6.65 -12.40
N ASP A 50 -6.01 5.79 -12.07
CA ASP A 50 -6.08 4.35 -12.32
C ASP A 50 -7.18 3.65 -11.54
N PHE A 51 -7.40 4.04 -10.28
CA PHE A 51 -8.39 3.42 -9.39
C PHE A 51 -9.70 4.20 -9.28
N LEU A 52 -9.86 5.27 -10.06
CA LEU A 52 -11.07 6.11 -10.09
C LEU A 52 -11.46 6.61 -8.69
N ILE A 53 -10.48 7.03 -7.89
CA ILE A 53 -10.70 7.46 -6.52
C ILE A 53 -11.32 8.86 -6.53
N PRO A 54 -12.50 9.07 -5.91
CA PRO A 54 -13.08 10.41 -5.80
C PRO A 54 -12.11 11.36 -5.08
N ALA A 55 -12.04 12.62 -5.54
CA ALA A 55 -11.12 13.61 -4.97
C ALA A 55 -11.29 13.80 -3.45
N ALA A 56 -12.51 13.64 -2.94
CA ALA A 56 -12.81 13.74 -1.51
C ALA A 56 -12.25 12.57 -0.67
N SER A 57 -11.99 11.40 -1.29
CA SER A 57 -11.45 10.21 -0.63
C SER A 57 -9.94 10.05 -0.84
N MET A 58 -9.36 10.78 -1.80
CA MET A 58 -7.95 10.70 -2.14
C MET A 58 -7.09 11.58 -1.22
N ASN A 59 -6.02 11.01 -0.67
CA ASN A 59 -5.00 11.73 0.08
C ASN A 59 -3.65 11.67 -0.66
N PRO A 60 -2.78 12.69 -0.54
CA PRO A 60 -1.42 12.62 -1.09
C PRO A 60 -0.67 11.39 -0.57
N VAL A 61 0.09 10.74 -1.45
CA VAL A 61 0.91 9.57 -1.11
C VAL A 61 1.94 9.94 -0.04
N ILE A 62 2.04 9.09 0.98
CA ILE A 62 3.02 9.21 2.04
C ILE A 62 4.28 8.42 1.65
N PHE A 63 5.34 9.16 1.33
CA PHE A 63 6.67 8.60 1.04
C PHE A 63 7.46 8.44 2.34
N ALA A 64 7.27 7.30 3.01
CA ALA A 64 7.90 7.01 4.29
C ALA A 64 9.43 6.77 4.17
N GLY A 65 9.90 6.48 2.95
CA GLY A 65 11.28 6.07 2.71
C GLY A 65 11.58 4.69 3.29
N ASP A 66 12.81 4.24 3.09
CA ASP A 66 13.32 2.98 3.65
C ASP A 66 14.56 3.27 4.49
N LYS A 67 14.63 2.67 5.67
CA LYS A 67 15.77 2.80 6.59
C LYS A 67 16.07 1.43 7.18
N PRO A 68 17.27 0.85 6.92
CA PRO A 68 17.64 -0.44 7.46
C PRO A 68 17.46 -0.50 8.99
N GLY A 69 16.80 -1.56 9.46
CA GLY A 69 16.52 -1.75 10.89
C GLY A 69 15.34 -0.95 11.45
N GLN A 70 14.64 -0.15 10.63
CA GLN A 70 13.48 0.63 11.06
C GLN A 70 12.28 0.40 10.13
N ASN A 71 11.12 0.10 10.70
CA ASN A 71 9.87 0.15 9.96
C ASN A 71 9.35 1.60 9.88
N THR A 72 9.62 2.27 8.76
CA THR A 72 9.28 3.69 8.56
C THR A 72 7.79 3.96 8.43
N LYS A 73 6.96 2.92 8.19
CA LYS A 73 5.52 3.05 8.00
C LYS A 73 4.75 3.17 9.32
N THR A 74 5.25 2.57 10.40
CA THR A 74 4.59 2.49 11.71
C THR A 74 4.10 3.86 12.20
N GLN A 75 4.98 4.87 12.23
CA GLN A 75 4.61 6.22 12.68
C GLN A 75 3.49 6.85 11.83
N TRP A 76 3.45 6.56 10.52
CA TRP A 76 2.46 7.14 9.62
C TRP A 76 1.10 6.48 9.80
N LEU A 77 1.07 5.17 10.03
CA LEU A 77 -0.16 4.45 10.34
C LEU A 77 -0.78 4.96 11.65
N GLU A 78 0.05 5.20 12.67
CA GLU A 78 -0.38 5.77 13.95
C GLU A 78 -0.93 7.20 13.77
N GLN A 79 -0.16 8.09 13.14
CA GLN A 79 -0.54 9.50 12.92
C GLN A 79 -1.80 9.67 12.06
N LYS A 80 -2.04 8.77 11.10
CA LYS A 80 -3.25 8.77 10.27
C LYS A 80 -4.38 7.93 10.85
N HIS A 81 -4.19 7.37 12.05
CA HIS A 81 -5.16 6.52 12.74
C HIS A 81 -5.67 5.36 11.86
N ILE A 82 -4.79 4.78 11.05
CA ILE A 82 -5.13 3.71 10.11
C ILE A 82 -5.65 2.50 10.88
N LYS A 83 -6.82 1.98 10.46
CA LYS A 83 -7.48 0.83 11.11
C LYS A 83 -7.27 -0.49 10.37
N VAL A 84 -7.09 -0.42 9.06
CA VAL A 84 -6.80 -1.57 8.18
C VAL A 84 -5.68 -1.16 7.25
N PHE A 85 -4.64 -1.99 7.13
CA PHE A 85 -3.52 -1.73 6.24
C PHE A 85 -3.24 -2.94 5.35
N TYR A 86 -3.20 -2.69 4.04
CA TYR A 86 -2.96 -3.71 3.03
C TYR A 86 -1.53 -3.59 2.51
N GLY A 87 -0.85 -4.72 2.37
CA GLY A 87 0.47 -4.75 1.76
C GLY A 87 0.95 -6.16 1.46
N ASP A 88 2.00 -6.26 0.67
CA ASP A 88 2.56 -7.53 0.23
C ASP A 88 3.79 -7.95 1.05
N SER A 89 4.46 -7.01 1.69
CA SER A 89 5.72 -7.25 2.42
C SER A 89 5.50 -7.55 3.90
N ASP A 90 6.48 -8.22 4.51
CA ASP A 90 6.43 -8.51 5.95
C ASP A 90 6.40 -7.22 6.79
N ASN A 91 7.05 -6.16 6.30
CA ASN A 91 7.07 -4.85 6.94
C ASN A 91 5.69 -4.18 6.92
N ASP A 92 4.83 -4.45 5.93
CA ASP A 92 3.47 -3.91 5.93
C ASP A 92 2.64 -4.53 7.05
N ILE A 93 2.76 -5.84 7.22
CA ILE A 93 2.01 -6.58 8.24
C ILE A 93 2.53 -6.25 9.63
N SER A 94 3.85 -6.16 9.83
CA SER A 94 4.39 -5.76 11.14
C SER A 94 4.04 -4.31 11.47
N ALA A 95 4.11 -3.37 10.51
CA ALA A 95 3.73 -1.98 10.76
C ALA A 95 2.28 -1.85 11.24
N ALA A 96 1.36 -2.62 10.64
CA ALA A 96 -0.03 -2.65 11.05
C ALA A 96 -0.18 -3.21 12.48
N ARG A 97 0.49 -4.32 12.80
CA ARG A 97 0.45 -4.94 14.13
C ARG A 97 0.99 -4.02 15.22
N ASP A 98 2.10 -3.34 14.95
CA ASP A 98 2.77 -2.46 15.90
C ASP A 98 1.85 -1.32 16.38
N VAL A 99 0.91 -0.88 15.53
CA VAL A 99 -0.07 0.18 15.87
C VAL A 99 -1.46 -0.36 16.21
N GLY A 100 -1.62 -1.69 16.32
CA GLY A 100 -2.92 -2.33 16.59
C GLY A 100 -3.93 -2.23 15.44
N ALA A 101 -3.47 -1.97 14.21
CA ALA A 101 -4.30 -2.02 13.01
C ALA A 101 -4.42 -3.46 12.47
N ARG A 102 -5.49 -3.71 11.73
CA ARG A 102 -5.69 -4.99 11.02
C ARG A 102 -4.81 -5.02 9.76
N GLY A 103 -3.68 -5.73 9.82
CA GLY A 103 -2.83 -6.00 8.66
C GLY A 103 -3.40 -7.12 7.79
N ILE A 104 -3.62 -6.86 6.50
CA ILE A 104 -4.13 -7.85 5.53
C ILE A 104 -3.15 -7.97 4.36
N ARG A 105 -2.75 -9.20 4.06
CA ARG A 105 -1.75 -9.49 3.03
C ARG A 105 -2.36 -9.54 1.63
N VAL A 106 -1.68 -8.87 0.69
CA VAL A 106 -1.86 -9.04 -0.76
C VAL A 106 -0.69 -9.85 -1.31
N LEU A 107 -0.94 -10.76 -2.25
CA LEU A 107 0.12 -11.59 -2.84
C LEU A 107 1.00 -10.76 -3.76
N ARG A 108 2.33 -10.84 -3.60
CA ARG A 108 3.28 -10.31 -4.58
C ARG A 108 3.25 -11.19 -5.83
N ALA A 109 3.14 -10.55 -7.00
CA ALA A 109 3.08 -11.26 -8.28
C ALA A 109 4.30 -12.16 -8.50
N SER A 110 4.06 -13.35 -9.03
CA SER A 110 5.10 -14.34 -9.32
C SER A 110 6.08 -13.89 -10.40
N ASN A 111 5.79 -12.83 -11.16
CA ASN A 111 6.69 -12.19 -12.13
C ASN A 111 7.38 -10.92 -11.60
N SER A 112 7.13 -10.52 -10.34
CA SER A 112 7.80 -9.37 -9.74
C SER A 112 9.32 -9.55 -9.72
N THR A 113 10.06 -8.49 -10.04
CA THR A 113 11.52 -8.48 -9.91
C THR A 113 11.98 -8.38 -8.45
N TYR A 114 11.10 -8.01 -7.52
CA TYR A 114 11.45 -7.90 -6.10
C TYR A 114 11.40 -9.28 -5.42
N ARG A 115 12.59 -9.89 -5.31
CA ARG A 115 12.83 -11.22 -4.75
C ARG A 115 13.62 -11.18 -3.44
N PRO A 116 13.49 -12.23 -2.58
CA PRO A 116 12.57 -13.36 -2.70
C PRO A 116 11.10 -12.95 -2.51
N LEU A 117 10.17 -13.84 -2.89
CA LEU A 117 8.76 -13.62 -2.58
C LEU A 117 8.53 -13.69 -1.06
N PRO A 118 7.73 -12.78 -0.46
CA PRO A 118 7.35 -12.88 0.94
C PRO A 118 6.55 -14.15 1.23
N MET A 119 6.66 -14.67 2.45
CA MET A 119 5.82 -15.77 2.93
C MET A 119 4.48 -15.20 3.40
N ALA A 120 3.51 -15.10 2.49
CA ALA A 120 2.17 -14.62 2.82
C ALA A 120 1.52 -15.49 3.91
N GLY A 121 1.02 -14.88 4.99
CA GLY A 121 0.44 -15.60 6.14
C GLY A 121 1.46 -15.98 7.23
N LYS A 122 2.74 -15.62 7.07
CA LYS A 122 3.83 -15.92 8.03
C LYS A 122 3.51 -15.51 9.47
N PHE A 123 2.77 -14.43 9.65
CA PHE A 123 2.45 -13.94 10.98
C PHE A 123 1.09 -14.45 11.49
N GLY A 124 0.36 -15.24 10.69
CA GLY A 124 -1.03 -15.62 10.94
C GLY A 124 -2.04 -14.53 10.54
N GLU A 125 -1.63 -13.58 9.71
CA GLU A 125 -2.51 -12.57 9.14
C GLU A 125 -3.42 -13.14 8.04
N GLU A 126 -4.53 -12.44 7.78
CA GLU A 126 -5.39 -12.76 6.64
C GLU A 126 -4.67 -12.49 5.32
N VAL A 127 -4.87 -13.37 4.34
CA VAL A 127 -4.32 -13.26 2.99
C VAL A 127 -5.47 -13.24 2.00
N ILE A 128 -5.53 -12.22 1.16
CA ILE A 128 -6.57 -12.13 0.12
C ILE A 128 -6.25 -13.15 -0.98
N VAL A 129 -7.22 -14.01 -1.29
CA VAL A 129 -7.11 -15.00 -2.36
C VAL A 129 -7.01 -14.33 -3.73
N ASN A 130 -6.29 -14.95 -4.67
CA ASN A 130 -6.14 -14.50 -6.06
C ASN A 130 -5.75 -13.02 -6.18
N SER A 131 -4.90 -12.56 -5.25
CA SER A 131 -4.54 -11.15 -5.11
C SER A 131 -3.20 -10.83 -5.76
N GLU A 132 -2.64 -11.72 -6.56
CA GLU A 132 -1.36 -11.55 -7.25
C GLU A 132 -1.48 -10.69 -8.52
N TYR A 133 -2.67 -10.55 -9.10
CA TYR A 133 -2.98 -9.76 -10.30
C TYR A 133 -3.96 -8.60 -10.05
#